data_AF-A0A8T5UP35-F1
#
_entry.id   AF-A0A8T5UP35-F1
#
_cell.length_a   1.000
_cell.length_b   1.000
_cell.length_c   1.000
_cell.angle_alpha   90.00
_cell.angle_beta   90.00
_cell.angle_gamma   90.00
#
_symmetry.space_group_name_H-M   'P 1'
#
loop_
_entity.id
_entity.type
_entity.pdbx_description
1 polymer ?
#
loop_
_entity_poly.entity_id
_entity_poly.type
_entity_poly.pdbx_seq_one_letter_code
_entity_poly.pdbx_strand_id
1 'polypeptide(L)'
;MVEPKERPSIFADIDSELPEEQLSKLFLKVILEKSVDLSNPLYKMSFKRTYKVNLDICGQKGYQLYEPTEYSYKYGEFLDDPDFTFIYRDIDYIREKLRGDKSRPALGRDSDNVLQVCRKEDLFTAYTKAEVGNAQLFIVRIPFFKEIIQDLGASQQTLPLRDEPDTSITPVKEGEIASLMKDMLVETGNMPEDLYQKNFKGQPMKINWDIDGYIAYQNFEEMGYKYEFGKHIEDADITLKFPNTIQAKKFLSKIPANYAARIVDKKLNIYYKKPVLSVIIKDRDASAMVLGKFPFYTELSKIEIGPQVEDEEKDTRENYGHYIPVNIPVGDFENVPVPYKVFEHFINKASNIVLRTCPCRERYECKDHSIELGCIFMGDDTKNMVLPEGHGYVATKEQALEHLNKAMAEGLVPLLGRNVAEAEGGHGVEDTGKFLSGCFCCDCCCITVKYAQYGAGVGTGMGGDNTGTLKGMTITVDEDKCNGCEKCIEACPFNLRVLKDGKSFVDSKLCIGCGRCLKVCPQEAISFDVQDAEVIDKFIAKMESLVDVEDNSMKA
;
A
#
# COMPACT_ATOMS: atom_id res chain seq x y z
N MET A 1 22.48 -21.70 -27.69
CA MET A 1 22.57 -20.29 -28.15
C MET A 1 21.69 -20.18 -29.39
N VAL A 2 20.49 -19.63 -29.22
CA VAL A 2 19.61 -19.30 -30.34
C VAL A 2 19.72 -17.79 -30.51
N GLU A 3 20.15 -17.33 -31.68
CA GLU A 3 20.23 -15.90 -31.99
C GLU A 3 18.83 -15.27 -31.93
N PRO A 4 18.70 -14.04 -31.40
CA PRO A 4 17.40 -13.40 -31.31
C PRO A 4 16.93 -13.01 -32.71
N LYS A 5 15.76 -13.54 -33.12
CA LYS A 5 15.05 -13.10 -34.31
C LYS A 5 14.69 -11.62 -34.17
N GLU A 6 15.03 -10.84 -35.19
CA GLU A 6 14.69 -9.42 -35.31
C GLU A 6 13.20 -9.17 -35.10
N ARG A 7 12.88 -8.19 -34.24
CA ARG A 7 11.51 -7.76 -33.95
C ARG A 7 11.03 -6.81 -35.05
N PRO A 8 9.87 -7.03 -35.68
CA PRO A 8 9.18 -5.95 -36.37
C PRO A 8 8.48 -5.09 -35.31
N SER A 9 9.12 -3.99 -34.89
CA SER A 9 8.55 -3.03 -33.94
C SER A 9 8.19 -1.75 -34.69
N ILE A 10 6.91 -1.37 -34.64
CA ILE A 10 6.39 -0.07 -35.06
C ILE A 10 6.98 1.09 -34.21
N PHE A 11 7.83 0.78 -33.22
CA PHE A 11 8.38 1.66 -32.19
C PHE A 11 9.90 1.51 -32.04
N ALA A 12 10.60 0.91 -33.01
CA ALA A 12 12.06 0.74 -32.98
C ALA A 12 12.83 2.07 -32.84
N ASP A 13 12.18 3.21 -33.13
CA ASP A 13 12.78 4.54 -33.13
C ASP A 13 12.53 5.37 -31.84
N ILE A 14 11.93 4.81 -30.76
CA ILE A 14 11.76 5.53 -29.48
C ILE A 14 13.13 5.86 -28.81
N ASP A 15 14.21 5.22 -29.27
CA ASP A 15 15.58 5.55 -28.85
C ASP A 15 16.16 6.78 -29.57
N SER A 16 15.52 7.27 -30.63
CA SER A 16 15.86 8.55 -31.25
C SER A 16 14.95 9.64 -30.70
N GLU A 17 15.55 10.67 -30.10
CA GLU A 17 15.00 11.94 -29.58
C GLU A 17 13.62 12.42 -30.12
N LEU A 18 12.54 11.68 -29.86
CA LEU A 18 11.21 12.14 -30.21
C LEU A 18 10.91 13.39 -29.36
N PRO A 19 10.45 14.50 -29.98
CA PRO A 19 10.07 15.70 -29.25
C PRO A 19 9.03 15.36 -28.17
N GLU A 20 9.12 16.02 -27.02
CA GLU A 20 8.21 15.82 -25.88
C GLU A 20 6.74 15.89 -26.30
N GLU A 21 6.39 16.82 -27.19
CA GLU A 21 5.03 16.95 -27.73
C GLU A 21 4.55 15.66 -28.44
N GLN A 22 5.42 15.03 -29.24
CA GLN A 22 5.09 13.81 -29.97
C GLN A 22 4.95 12.61 -29.03
N LEU A 23 5.85 12.48 -28.04
CA LEU A 23 5.78 11.44 -27.01
C LEU A 23 4.51 11.56 -26.17
N SER A 24 4.21 12.77 -25.73
CA SER A 24 3.02 13.09 -24.93
C SER A 24 1.74 12.77 -25.68
N LYS A 25 1.70 13.13 -26.98
CA LYS A 25 0.56 12.83 -27.86
C LYS A 25 0.41 11.33 -28.08
N LEU A 26 1.51 10.61 -28.32
CA LEU A 26 1.50 9.16 -28.49
C LEU A 26 1.02 8.44 -27.22
N PHE A 27 1.51 8.87 -26.05
CA PHE A 27 1.13 8.28 -24.77
C PHE A 27 -0.34 8.55 -24.44
N LEU A 28 -0.81 9.80 -24.62
CA LEU A 28 -2.22 10.14 -24.51
C LEU A 28 -3.06 9.29 -25.47
N LYS A 29 -2.57 9.05 -26.69
CA LYS A 29 -3.23 8.19 -27.67
C LYS A 29 -3.42 6.77 -27.16
N VAL A 30 -2.35 6.17 -26.63
CA VAL A 30 -2.40 4.84 -26.03
C VAL A 30 -3.40 4.78 -24.87
N ILE A 31 -3.44 5.79 -24.00
CA ILE A 31 -4.36 5.84 -22.85
C ILE A 31 -5.82 5.94 -23.29
N LEU A 32 -6.12 6.81 -24.25
CA LEU A 32 -7.49 7.06 -24.71
C LEU A 32 -8.05 5.92 -25.57
N GLU A 33 -7.24 5.35 -26.46
CA GLU A 33 -7.66 4.31 -27.40
C GLU A 33 -7.70 2.90 -26.81
N LYS A 34 -7.13 2.66 -25.63
CA LYS A 34 -7.12 1.31 -25.06
C LYS A 34 -8.55 0.88 -24.72
N SER A 35 -8.97 -0.24 -25.32
CA SER A 35 -10.33 -0.76 -25.19
C SER A 35 -10.62 -1.11 -23.74
N VAL A 36 -11.65 -0.49 -23.19
CA VAL A 36 -12.21 -0.87 -21.88
C VAL A 36 -13.10 -2.08 -22.08
N ASP A 37 -12.85 -3.16 -21.34
CA ASP A 37 -13.76 -4.32 -21.32
C ASP A 37 -15.02 -3.99 -20.52
N LEU A 38 -16.05 -3.52 -21.23
CA LEU A 38 -17.36 -3.21 -20.68
C LEU A 38 -18.10 -4.45 -20.13
N SER A 39 -17.64 -5.66 -20.46
CA SER A 39 -18.20 -6.90 -19.91
C SER A 39 -17.69 -7.20 -18.50
N ASN A 40 -16.57 -6.58 -18.10
CA ASN A 40 -15.94 -6.79 -16.81
C ASN A 40 -16.91 -6.42 -15.66
N PRO A 41 -17.20 -7.35 -14.73
CA PRO A 41 -18.08 -7.09 -13.60
C PRO A 41 -17.65 -5.88 -12.76
N LEU A 42 -16.35 -5.62 -12.63
CA LEU A 42 -15.82 -4.45 -11.92
C LEU A 42 -16.17 -3.14 -12.61
N TYR A 43 -16.16 -3.09 -13.94
CA TYR A 43 -16.57 -1.90 -14.70
C TYR A 43 -18.03 -1.58 -14.39
N LYS A 44 -18.92 -2.56 -14.58
CA LYS A 44 -20.36 -2.42 -14.36
C LYS A 44 -20.71 -2.03 -12.91
N MET A 45 -19.95 -2.53 -11.94
CA MET A 45 -20.15 -2.17 -10.52
C MET A 45 -19.58 -0.79 -10.16
N SER A 46 -18.55 -0.32 -10.85
CA SER A 46 -17.81 0.91 -10.51
C SER A 46 -18.45 2.17 -11.09
N PHE A 47 -19.06 2.07 -12.28
CA PHE A 47 -19.59 3.22 -13.01
C PHE A 47 -21.13 3.27 -12.96
N LYS A 48 -21.68 3.64 -11.79
CA LYS A 48 -23.15 3.76 -11.57
C LYS A 48 -23.79 5.03 -12.15
N ARG A 49 -22.97 6.00 -12.54
CA ARG A 49 -23.34 7.26 -13.19
C ARG A 49 -22.24 7.63 -14.18
N THR A 50 -22.49 8.59 -15.06
CA THR A 50 -21.45 9.14 -15.93
C THR A 50 -20.36 9.79 -15.08
N TYR A 51 -19.12 9.37 -15.29
CA TYR A 51 -17.94 10.05 -14.75
C TYR A 51 -17.20 10.75 -15.88
N LYS A 52 -16.95 12.04 -15.69
CA LYS A 52 -16.29 12.95 -16.62
C LYS A 52 -14.84 13.11 -16.23
N VAL A 53 -13.92 12.65 -17.08
CA VAL A 53 -12.49 12.58 -16.75
C VAL A 53 -11.68 13.35 -17.78
N ASN A 54 -10.99 14.40 -17.34
CA ASN A 54 -9.99 15.09 -18.16
C ASN A 54 -8.60 14.45 -17.96
N LEU A 55 -7.79 14.44 -19.01
CA LEU A 55 -6.43 13.93 -19.05
C LEU A 55 -5.50 14.97 -19.68
N ASP A 56 -4.60 15.54 -18.87
CA ASP A 56 -3.46 16.36 -19.27
C ASP A 56 -2.19 15.51 -19.25
N ILE A 57 -1.61 15.21 -20.40
CA ILE A 57 -0.36 14.46 -20.51
C ILE A 57 0.70 15.41 -21.06
N CYS A 58 1.56 15.93 -20.19
CA CYS A 58 2.63 16.88 -20.55
C CYS A 58 2.11 18.02 -21.47
N GLY A 59 0.94 18.57 -21.14
CA GLY A 59 0.29 19.65 -21.89
C GLY A 59 -0.65 19.19 -23.01
N GLN A 60 -0.64 17.90 -23.37
CA GLN A 60 -1.58 17.33 -24.33
C GLN A 60 -2.90 17.01 -23.65
N LYS A 61 -4.00 17.47 -24.24
CA LYS A 61 -5.33 17.41 -23.63
C LYS A 61 -6.16 16.28 -24.24
N GLY A 62 -7.00 15.67 -23.42
CA GLY A 62 -8.10 14.83 -23.85
C GLY A 62 -9.07 14.57 -22.70
N TYR A 63 -10.17 13.89 -23.00
CA TYR A 63 -11.10 13.44 -21.97
C TYR A 63 -11.64 12.04 -22.26
N GLN A 64 -12.14 11.41 -21.20
CA GLN A 64 -12.86 10.14 -21.20
C GLN A 64 -14.20 10.34 -20.50
N LEU A 65 -15.24 9.71 -21.03
CA LEU A 65 -16.55 9.58 -20.41
C LEU A 65 -16.77 8.11 -20.09
N TYR A 66 -16.97 7.83 -18.81
CA TYR A 66 -17.29 6.49 -18.32
C TYR A 66 -18.76 6.43 -17.94
N GLU A 67 -19.56 5.86 -18.83
CA GLU A 67 -20.99 5.67 -18.62
C GLU A 67 -21.27 4.25 -18.12
N PRO A 68 -22.44 4.00 -17.50
CA PRO A 68 -22.77 2.67 -16.98
C PRO A 68 -22.72 1.55 -18.02
N THR A 69 -22.96 1.88 -19.29
CA THR A 69 -23.06 0.91 -20.39
C THR A 69 -22.08 1.16 -21.53
N GLU A 70 -21.37 2.28 -21.54
CA GLU A 70 -20.47 2.66 -22.62
C GLU A 70 -19.26 3.48 -22.15
N TYR A 71 -18.27 3.59 -23.04
CA TYR A 71 -17.06 4.35 -22.83
C TYR A 71 -16.78 5.15 -24.10
N SER A 72 -16.51 6.45 -23.94
CA SER A 72 -16.11 7.32 -25.06
C SER A 72 -14.95 8.24 -24.67
N TYR A 73 -14.24 8.76 -25.67
CA TYR A 73 -13.09 9.63 -25.45
C TYR A 73 -12.94 10.67 -26.57
N LYS A 74 -12.18 11.74 -26.30
CA LYS A 74 -11.83 12.75 -27.31
C LYS A 74 -10.43 13.33 -27.07
N TYR A 75 -9.72 13.60 -28.15
CA TYR A 75 -8.42 14.29 -28.14
C TYR A 75 -8.56 15.81 -28.21
N GLY A 76 -7.57 16.51 -27.67
CA GLY A 76 -7.35 17.94 -27.84
C GLY A 76 -8.25 18.84 -26.98
N GLU A 77 -9.22 18.28 -26.27
CA GLU A 77 -10.24 19.03 -25.54
C GLU A 77 -10.34 18.57 -24.08
N PHE A 78 -10.75 19.49 -23.22
CA PHE A 78 -11.21 19.22 -21.86
C PHE A 78 -12.71 19.45 -21.77
N LEU A 79 -13.33 18.73 -20.85
CA LEU A 79 -14.65 19.04 -20.35
C LEU A 79 -14.55 20.26 -19.41
N ASP A 80 -15.51 21.17 -19.48
CA ASP A 80 -15.58 22.36 -18.62
C ASP A 80 -15.93 22.02 -17.16
N ASP A 81 -16.60 20.88 -16.95
CA ASP A 81 -17.04 20.40 -15.63
C ASP A 81 -16.66 18.92 -15.42
N PRO A 82 -15.36 18.59 -15.31
CA PRO A 82 -14.92 17.24 -15.05
C PRO A 82 -15.18 16.84 -13.58
N ASP A 83 -15.47 15.57 -13.34
CA ASP A 83 -15.43 15.00 -11.97
C ASP A 83 -13.98 14.82 -11.51
N PHE A 84 -13.08 14.51 -12.45
CA PHE A 84 -11.65 14.33 -12.22
C PHE A 84 -10.83 14.96 -13.34
N THR A 85 -9.72 15.62 -12.99
CA THR A 85 -8.70 16.01 -13.95
C THR A 85 -7.39 15.34 -13.58
N PHE A 86 -6.94 14.43 -14.44
CA PHE A 86 -5.66 13.76 -14.33
C PHE A 86 -4.59 14.57 -15.04
N ILE A 87 -3.47 14.79 -14.37
CA ILE A 87 -2.37 15.59 -14.85
C ILE A 87 -1.10 14.78 -14.72
N TYR A 88 -0.48 14.48 -15.84
CA TYR A 88 0.74 13.71 -15.94
C TYR A 88 1.87 14.63 -16.41
N ARG A 89 2.95 14.77 -15.63
CA ARG A 89 4.02 15.75 -15.91
C ARG A 89 5.41 15.15 -16.12
N ASP A 90 5.58 13.84 -15.94
CA ASP A 90 6.91 13.19 -16.00
C ASP A 90 7.21 12.61 -17.39
N ILE A 91 7.79 13.42 -18.28
CA ILE A 91 8.11 12.98 -19.64
C ILE A 91 9.09 11.79 -19.68
N ASP A 92 9.97 11.65 -18.68
CA ASP A 92 10.93 10.56 -18.63
C ASP A 92 10.24 9.24 -18.30
N TYR A 93 9.25 9.24 -17.41
CA TYR A 93 8.43 8.06 -17.17
C TYR A 93 7.63 7.65 -18.41
N ILE A 94 7.10 8.60 -19.19
CA ILE A 94 6.39 8.28 -20.44
C ILE A 94 7.32 7.49 -21.38
N ARG A 95 8.57 7.94 -21.54
CA ARG A 95 9.57 7.23 -22.34
C ARG A 95 9.85 5.84 -21.80
N GLU A 96 10.12 5.71 -20.50
CA GLU A 96 10.34 4.44 -19.82
C GLU A 96 9.17 3.45 -20.03
N LYS A 97 7.92 3.90 -19.86
CA LYS A 97 6.74 3.05 -20.04
C LYS A 97 6.52 2.64 -21.48
N LEU A 98 6.73 3.54 -22.43
CA LEU A 98 6.68 3.17 -23.86
C LEU A 98 7.79 2.17 -24.23
N ARG A 99 8.89 2.13 -23.48
CA ARG A 99 9.96 1.12 -23.60
C ARG A 99 9.69 -0.18 -22.82
N GLY A 100 8.65 -0.23 -21.99
CA GLY A 100 8.26 -1.38 -21.19
C GLY A 100 8.94 -1.50 -19.81
N ASP A 101 9.46 -0.41 -19.24
CA ASP A 101 10.08 -0.41 -17.92
C ASP A 101 9.05 -0.53 -16.76
N LYS A 102 9.40 -1.29 -15.73
CA LYS A 102 8.53 -1.70 -14.61
C LYS A 102 8.74 -0.83 -13.36
N SER A 103 8.59 0.49 -13.47
CA SER A 103 8.51 1.36 -12.29
C SER A 103 7.11 1.31 -11.63
N ARG A 104 7.07 1.26 -10.28
CA ARG A 104 5.83 1.24 -9.48
C ARG A 104 5.57 2.59 -8.78
N PRO A 105 4.39 3.21 -8.97
CA PRO A 105 4.02 4.40 -8.23
C PRO A 105 3.59 4.11 -6.78
N ALA A 106 3.77 5.09 -5.90
CA ALA A 106 3.24 5.15 -4.54
C ALA A 106 2.21 6.30 -4.42
N LEU A 107 1.23 6.17 -3.52
CA LEU A 107 0.19 7.19 -3.34
C LEU A 107 0.60 8.22 -2.28
N GLY A 108 0.59 9.50 -2.66
CA GLY A 108 0.65 10.66 -1.77
C GLY A 108 -0.69 11.41 -1.74
N ARG A 109 -1.01 12.08 -0.64
CA ARG A 109 -2.18 12.97 -0.55
C ARG A 109 -1.71 14.36 -0.16
N ASP A 110 -2.24 15.37 -0.83
CA ASP A 110 -2.16 16.77 -0.43
C ASP A 110 -3.54 17.25 0.10
N SER A 111 -3.55 18.38 0.79
CA SER A 111 -4.69 19.27 0.94
C SER A 111 -5.22 19.73 -0.44
N ASP A 112 -6.43 20.28 -0.49
CA ASP A 112 -6.98 20.96 -1.67
C ASP A 112 -7.48 20.08 -2.85
N ASN A 113 -8.06 18.92 -2.53
CA ASN A 113 -8.68 18.00 -3.50
C ASN A 113 -7.72 17.47 -4.59
N VAL A 114 -6.41 17.55 -4.38
CA VAL A 114 -5.39 16.99 -5.27
C VAL A 114 -4.84 15.69 -4.69
N LEU A 115 -5.03 14.59 -5.41
CA LEU A 115 -4.39 13.30 -5.11
C LEU A 115 -3.15 13.16 -5.99
N GLN A 116 -1.97 13.02 -5.38
CA GLN A 116 -0.71 12.90 -6.12
C GLN A 116 -0.15 11.49 -6.04
N VAL A 117 -0.03 10.84 -7.19
CA VAL A 117 0.68 9.59 -7.36
C VAL A 117 2.16 9.91 -7.60
N CYS A 118 3.00 9.48 -6.67
CA CYS A 118 4.43 9.77 -6.67
C CYS A 118 5.24 8.57 -7.12
N ARG A 119 6.30 8.79 -7.90
CA ARG A 119 7.36 7.82 -8.09
C ARG A 119 8.34 7.90 -6.92
N LYS A 120 8.77 6.73 -6.45
CA LYS A 120 9.87 6.58 -5.52
C LYS A 120 11.10 6.19 -6.33
N GLU A 121 12.14 7.03 -6.30
CA GLU A 121 13.41 6.74 -6.95
C GLU A 121 14.53 6.78 -5.92
N ASP A 122 15.44 5.81 -5.99
CA ASP A 122 16.62 5.74 -5.14
C ASP A 122 17.53 6.93 -5.48
N LEU A 123 17.81 7.76 -4.47
CA LEU A 123 18.68 8.92 -4.56
C LEU A 123 20.13 8.52 -4.32
N PHE A 124 20.39 7.79 -3.24
CA PHE A 124 21.67 7.18 -2.91
C PHE A 124 21.52 6.10 -1.85
N THR A 125 22.51 5.23 -1.75
CA THR A 125 22.61 4.19 -0.73
C THR A 125 23.78 4.48 0.18
N ALA A 126 23.55 4.43 1.50
CA ALA A 126 24.58 4.53 2.51
C ALA A 126 24.87 3.14 3.13
N TYR A 127 26.15 2.80 3.15
CA TYR A 127 26.69 1.62 3.81
C TYR A 127 27.38 2.10 5.09
N THR A 128 27.08 1.52 6.23
CA THR A 128 27.74 1.90 7.50
C THR A 128 28.21 0.68 8.26
N LYS A 129 29.24 0.88 9.10
CA LYS A 129 29.67 -0.10 10.11
C LYS A 129 28.77 -0.13 11.34
N ALA A 130 27.95 0.91 11.53
CA ALA A 130 27.05 1.02 12.67
C ALA A 130 25.77 0.19 12.46
N GLU A 131 25.09 -0.17 13.55
CA GLU A 131 23.76 -0.77 13.48
C GLU A 131 22.78 0.14 12.71
N VAL A 132 21.77 -0.49 12.10
CA VAL A 132 20.83 0.11 11.15
C VAL A 132 20.22 1.45 11.63
N GLY A 133 19.78 1.55 12.89
CA GLY A 133 19.21 2.79 13.45
C GLY A 133 20.23 3.90 13.66
N ASN A 134 21.50 3.55 13.87
CA ASN A 134 22.58 4.52 14.02
C ASN A 134 22.96 5.14 12.67
N ALA A 135 22.82 4.41 11.55
CA ALA A 135 23.10 4.92 10.21
C ALA A 135 22.38 6.25 9.89
N GLN A 136 21.09 6.32 10.27
CA GLN A 136 20.29 7.54 10.12
C GLN A 136 20.83 8.67 11.00
N LEU A 137 21.16 8.37 12.26
CA LEU A 137 21.76 9.32 13.21
C LEU A 137 23.13 9.84 12.72
N PHE A 138 23.91 8.99 12.06
CA PHE A 138 25.20 9.35 11.48
C PHE A 138 25.02 10.32 10.29
N ILE A 139 24.02 10.12 9.44
CA ILE A 139 23.79 11.00 8.28
C ILE A 139 23.22 12.35 8.70
N VAL A 140 22.30 12.41 9.68
CA VAL A 140 21.78 13.71 10.18
C VAL A 140 22.85 14.59 10.82
N ARG A 141 23.98 14.00 11.24
CA ARG A 141 25.13 14.75 11.76
C ARG A 141 26.00 15.35 10.68
N ILE A 142 25.89 14.87 9.43
CA ILE A 142 26.55 15.52 8.31
C ILE A 142 25.83 16.85 8.08
N PRO A 143 26.47 17.99 8.31
CA PRO A 143 25.76 19.26 8.35
C PRO A 143 25.09 19.64 7.02
N PHE A 144 25.73 19.28 5.91
CA PHE A 144 25.20 19.45 4.55
C PHE A 144 23.87 18.71 4.36
N PHE A 145 23.72 17.52 4.97
CA PHE A 145 22.50 16.74 4.91
C PHE A 145 21.36 17.37 5.72
N LYS A 146 21.66 18.13 6.77
CA LYS A 146 20.64 18.86 7.52
C LYS A 146 20.02 20.00 6.71
N GLU A 147 20.79 20.64 5.83
CA GLU A 147 20.32 21.71 4.96
C GLU A 147 19.45 21.18 3.81
N ILE A 148 19.78 20.00 3.30
CA ILE A 148 19.11 19.40 2.12
C ILE A 148 17.98 18.46 2.53
N ILE A 149 18.14 17.73 3.63
CA ILE A 149 17.23 16.69 4.10
C ILE A 149 16.74 17.09 5.50
N GLN A 150 15.91 18.12 5.55
CA GLN A 150 15.32 18.63 6.80
C GLN A 150 14.52 17.54 7.57
N ASP A 151 14.13 16.44 6.91
CA ASP A 151 13.23 15.42 7.45
C ASP A 151 13.73 13.96 7.28
N LEU A 152 14.98 13.65 7.68
CA LEU A 152 15.41 12.24 7.75
C LEU A 152 14.62 11.38 8.76
N GLY A 153 13.70 11.96 9.53
CA GLY A 153 12.84 11.24 10.46
C GLY A 153 11.37 11.67 10.34
N ALA A 154 10.50 10.68 10.25
CA ALA A 154 9.03 10.74 10.33
C ALA A 154 8.29 11.13 9.05
N SER A 155 7.71 10.08 8.45
CA SER A 155 6.63 10.09 7.48
C SER A 155 5.32 10.73 7.99
N GLN A 156 5.34 11.88 8.65
CA GLN A 156 4.12 12.52 9.18
C GLN A 156 3.98 14.03 9.03
N GLN A 157 4.92 14.75 8.43
CA GLN A 157 4.62 16.12 8.01
C GLN A 157 5.00 16.29 6.54
N THR A 158 3.99 16.08 5.69
CA THR A 158 4.05 16.45 4.28
C THR A 158 4.22 17.96 4.20
N LEU A 159 5.45 18.42 3.99
CA LEU A 159 5.62 19.68 3.27
C LEU A 159 4.94 19.51 1.90
N PRO A 160 4.19 20.53 1.42
CA PRO A 160 3.50 20.45 0.13
C PRO A 160 4.48 19.96 -0.92
N LEU A 161 4.14 18.82 -1.56
CA LEU A 161 4.84 18.41 -2.77
C LEU A 161 4.61 19.54 -3.76
N ARG A 162 5.69 20.13 -4.30
CA ARG A 162 5.55 21.17 -5.32
C ARG A 162 4.67 20.63 -6.46
N ASP A 163 3.61 21.37 -6.78
CA ASP A 163 2.63 21.01 -7.81
C ASP A 163 3.23 20.89 -9.21
N GLU A 164 4.40 21.48 -9.44
CA GLU A 164 5.09 21.45 -10.73
C GLU A 164 6.57 21.02 -10.57
N PRO A 165 7.06 20.12 -11.45
CA PRO A 165 8.49 19.89 -11.57
C PRO A 165 9.18 21.19 -11.97
N ASP A 166 10.27 21.53 -11.28
CA ASP A 166 11.03 22.74 -11.57
C ASP A 166 11.73 22.61 -12.94
N THR A 167 11.10 23.17 -13.98
CA THR A 167 11.60 23.20 -15.36
C THR A 167 12.70 24.23 -15.58
N SER A 168 13.03 25.05 -14.57
CA SER A 168 14.16 25.99 -14.63
C SER A 168 15.51 25.32 -14.37
N ILE A 169 15.50 24.03 -13.99
CA ILE A 169 16.71 23.25 -13.76
C ILE A 169 17.35 22.91 -15.11
N THR A 170 18.40 23.64 -15.45
CA THR A 170 19.23 23.32 -16.59
C THR A 170 20.01 22.04 -16.28
N PRO A 171 20.02 21.01 -17.15
CA PRO A 171 20.90 19.87 -16.99
C PRO A 171 22.34 20.35 -16.86
N VAL A 172 22.91 20.11 -15.68
CA VAL A 172 24.33 20.29 -15.40
C VAL A 172 25.12 19.53 -16.48
N LYS A 173 26.03 20.19 -17.20
CA LYS A 173 26.76 19.63 -18.35
C LYS A 173 27.68 18.49 -17.91
N GLU A 174 28.03 17.58 -18.82
CA GLU A 174 29.08 16.58 -18.58
C GLU A 174 30.37 17.26 -18.10
N GLY A 175 30.94 16.78 -16.98
CA GLY A 175 32.14 17.35 -16.35
C GLY A 175 31.90 18.27 -15.15
N GLU A 176 30.66 18.65 -14.86
CA GLU A 176 30.34 19.55 -13.73
C GLU A 176 30.19 18.82 -12.38
N ILE A 177 30.03 17.49 -12.35
CA ILE A 177 29.92 16.71 -11.08
C ILE A 177 31.13 16.92 -10.18
N ALA A 178 32.35 16.85 -10.73
CA ALA A 178 33.57 17.05 -9.97
C ALA A 178 33.64 18.46 -9.36
N SER A 179 33.17 19.48 -10.09
CA SER A 179 33.12 20.85 -9.58
C SER A 179 32.10 20.98 -8.46
N LEU A 180 30.87 20.48 -8.67
CA LEU A 180 29.80 20.54 -7.67
C LEU A 180 30.14 19.77 -6.39
N MET A 181 30.73 18.58 -6.52
CA MET A 181 31.22 17.80 -5.38
C MET A 181 32.32 18.54 -4.63
N LYS A 182 33.19 19.26 -5.34
CA LYS A 182 34.23 20.08 -4.72
C LYS A 182 33.65 21.28 -4.00
N ASP A 183 32.70 21.98 -4.61
CA ASP A 183 32.03 23.12 -3.99
C ASP A 183 31.29 22.68 -2.71
N MET A 184 30.56 21.57 -2.75
CA MET A 184 29.93 20.96 -1.57
C MET A 184 30.92 20.69 -0.43
N LEU A 185 32.04 20.04 -0.72
CA LEU A 185 33.03 19.67 0.30
C LEU A 185 33.73 20.90 0.88
N VAL A 186 33.98 21.93 0.07
CA VAL A 186 34.56 23.21 0.51
C VAL A 186 33.56 24.02 1.34
N GLU A 187 32.30 24.11 0.92
CA GLU A 187 31.22 24.78 1.68
C GLU A 187 31.05 24.16 3.07
N THR A 188 31.09 22.83 3.15
CA THR A 188 31.05 22.10 4.43
C THR A 188 32.18 22.55 5.37
N GLY A 189 33.28 23.07 4.82
CA GLY A 189 34.38 23.61 5.60
C GLY A 189 34.28 25.03 6.10
N ASN A 190 33.37 25.81 5.54
CA ASN A 190 33.10 27.17 6.00
C ASN A 190 32.06 27.19 7.13
N MET A 191 31.88 26.05 7.80
CA MET A 191 30.89 25.88 8.87
C MET A 191 31.21 26.74 10.10
N PRO A 192 30.20 27.32 10.75
CA PRO A 192 30.37 27.90 12.08
C PRO A 192 30.90 26.87 13.10
N GLU A 193 31.89 27.28 13.88
CA GLU A 193 32.57 26.43 14.88
C GLU A 193 31.59 25.81 15.88
N ASP A 194 30.57 26.55 16.31
CA ASP A 194 29.54 26.07 17.24
C ASP A 194 28.69 24.93 16.65
N LEU A 195 28.34 25.02 15.36
CA LEU A 195 27.61 23.97 14.66
C LEU A 195 28.49 22.73 14.45
N TYR A 196 29.76 22.94 14.14
CA TYR A 196 30.74 21.88 13.98
C TYR A 196 30.94 21.11 15.30
N GLN A 197 31.21 21.82 16.40
CA GLN A 197 31.31 21.25 17.75
C GLN A 197 30.03 20.51 18.16
N LYS A 198 28.85 21.06 17.87
CA LYS A 198 27.57 20.43 18.22
C LYS A 198 27.39 19.05 17.58
N ASN A 199 27.83 18.87 16.33
CA ASN A 199 27.58 17.63 15.59
C ASN A 199 28.66 16.55 15.80
N PHE A 200 29.90 16.95 16.12
CA PHE A 200 31.06 16.06 16.12
C PHE A 200 31.80 15.93 17.46
N LYS A 201 31.43 16.70 18.49
CA LYS A 201 32.08 16.62 19.81
C LYS A 201 31.97 15.22 20.40
N GLY A 202 33.11 14.61 20.66
CA GLY A 202 33.24 13.28 21.26
C GLY A 202 32.95 12.10 20.32
N GLN A 203 32.60 12.34 19.05
CA GLN A 203 32.28 11.29 18.07
C GLN A 203 32.77 11.71 16.66
N PRO A 204 34.08 11.50 16.35
CA PRO A 204 34.62 11.75 15.01
C PRO A 204 34.00 10.80 13.97
N MET A 205 34.04 11.18 12.70
CA MET A 205 33.35 10.43 11.63
C MET A 205 34.12 10.45 10.31
N LYS A 206 34.27 9.28 9.69
CA LYS A 206 34.93 9.07 8.40
C LYS A 206 33.93 8.65 7.33
N ILE A 207 33.92 9.36 6.20
CA ILE A 207 32.95 9.19 5.12
C ILE A 207 33.68 8.97 3.79
N ASN A 208 33.29 7.93 3.07
CA ASN A 208 33.59 7.78 1.64
C ASN A 208 32.43 8.27 0.79
N TRP A 209 32.75 8.99 -0.28
CA TRP A 209 31.80 9.47 -1.28
C TRP A 209 32.08 8.76 -2.61
N ASP A 210 31.03 8.23 -3.25
CA ASP A 210 31.05 7.64 -4.59
C ASP A 210 29.89 8.25 -5.39
N ILE A 211 30.22 9.25 -6.21
CA ILE A 211 29.27 10.03 -6.99
C ILE A 211 29.58 9.81 -8.46
N ASP A 212 28.86 8.89 -9.11
CA ASP A 212 29.01 8.63 -10.55
C ASP A 212 30.46 8.30 -10.96
N GLY A 213 31.15 7.46 -10.16
CA GLY A 213 32.55 7.11 -10.38
C GLY A 213 33.56 8.15 -9.88
N TYR A 214 33.13 9.33 -9.46
CA TYR A 214 33.97 10.30 -8.77
C TYR A 214 34.01 9.96 -7.28
N ILE A 215 35.21 9.63 -6.79
CA ILE A 215 35.42 9.19 -5.41
C ILE A 215 36.17 10.22 -4.57
N ALA A 216 35.84 10.30 -3.29
CA ALA A 216 36.57 11.09 -2.29
C ALA A 216 36.37 10.51 -0.90
N TYR A 217 37.16 10.97 0.07
CA TYR A 217 36.85 10.77 1.49
C TYR A 217 36.80 12.10 2.24
N GLN A 218 36.11 12.10 3.37
CA GLN A 218 36.06 13.19 4.33
C GLN A 218 36.20 12.62 5.75
N ASN A 219 37.07 13.21 6.56
CA ASN A 219 37.30 12.82 7.95
C ASN A 219 37.02 14.01 8.87
N PHE A 220 36.00 13.90 9.71
CA PHE A 220 35.59 14.88 10.71
C PHE A 220 36.25 14.54 12.05
N GLU A 221 37.05 15.46 12.59
CA GLU A 221 37.73 15.39 13.87
C GLU A 221 37.14 16.44 14.83
N GLU A 222 37.49 16.44 16.12
CA GLU A 222 36.83 17.30 17.12
C GLU A 222 36.95 18.82 16.85
N MET A 223 38.01 19.25 16.16
CA MET A 223 38.32 20.68 15.92
C MET A 223 38.45 21.02 14.42
N GLY A 224 37.97 20.15 13.52
CA GLY A 224 38.07 20.38 12.08
C GLY A 224 38.03 19.11 11.25
N TYR A 225 38.04 19.25 9.92
CA TYR A 225 37.89 18.13 9.00
C TYR A 225 38.98 18.12 7.92
N LYS A 226 39.18 16.97 7.28
CA LYS A 226 40.10 16.77 6.15
C LYS A 226 39.36 16.06 5.02
N TYR A 227 39.73 16.31 3.77
CA TYR A 227 39.17 15.60 2.61
C TYR A 227 40.21 15.44 1.51
N GLU A 228 40.02 14.42 0.65
CA GLU A 228 40.88 14.16 -0.50
C GLU A 228 40.06 13.53 -1.64
N PHE A 229 40.32 13.95 -2.88
CA PHE A 229 39.69 13.40 -4.08
C PHE A 229 40.47 12.22 -4.65
N GLY A 230 39.77 11.36 -5.39
CA GLY A 230 40.36 10.23 -6.10
C GLY A 230 40.68 9.04 -5.21
N LYS A 231 40.21 9.04 -3.95
CA LYS A 231 40.56 8.02 -2.97
C LYS A 231 39.39 7.72 -2.02
N HIS A 232 39.20 6.44 -1.73
CA HIS A 232 38.43 5.96 -0.57
C HIS A 232 39.40 5.52 0.53
N ILE A 233 38.93 5.54 1.77
CA ILE A 233 39.62 4.96 2.92
C ILE A 233 38.93 3.66 3.35
N GLU A 234 39.72 2.63 3.67
CA GLU A 234 39.20 1.31 4.05
C GLU A 234 38.45 1.33 5.39
N ASP A 235 38.84 2.25 6.27
CA ASP A 235 38.30 2.34 7.62
C ASP A 235 37.14 3.34 7.76
N ALA A 236 36.51 3.77 6.66
CA ALA A 236 35.33 4.63 6.70
C ALA A 236 34.20 4.07 7.58
N ASP A 237 33.51 4.97 8.29
CA ASP A 237 32.32 4.65 9.08
C ASP A 237 31.07 4.57 8.19
N ILE A 238 31.08 5.34 7.09
CA ILE A 238 30.00 5.43 6.11
C ILE A 238 30.57 5.50 4.68
N THR A 239 29.94 4.82 3.74
CA THR A 239 30.14 5.00 2.30
C THR A 239 28.82 5.39 1.65
N LEU A 240 28.78 6.56 1.01
CA LEU A 240 27.63 7.09 0.28
C LEU A 240 27.81 6.85 -1.22
N LYS A 241 26.86 6.14 -1.83
CA LYS A 241 26.92 5.79 -3.24
C LYS A 241 25.67 6.23 -4.01
N PHE A 242 25.87 7.00 -5.07
CA PHE A 242 24.79 7.44 -5.96
C PHE A 242 24.55 6.44 -7.09
N PRO A 243 23.29 6.19 -7.46
CA PRO A 243 22.95 5.20 -8.49
C PRO A 243 23.23 5.73 -9.91
N ASN A 244 23.20 7.05 -10.12
CA ASN A 244 23.56 7.68 -11.39
C ASN A 244 23.85 9.19 -11.25
N THR A 245 24.47 9.73 -12.30
CA THR A 245 24.77 11.15 -12.54
C THR A 245 23.59 12.10 -12.28
N ILE A 246 22.37 11.74 -12.68
CA ILE A 246 21.20 12.62 -12.61
C ILE A 246 20.78 12.85 -11.16
N GLN A 247 20.75 11.79 -10.35
CA GLN A 247 20.42 11.91 -8.93
C GLN A 247 21.52 12.61 -8.14
N ALA A 248 22.77 12.28 -8.45
CA ALA A 248 23.93 12.99 -7.92
C ALA A 248 23.83 14.49 -8.16
N LYS A 249 23.54 14.90 -9.41
CA LYS A 249 23.37 16.31 -9.77
C LYS A 249 22.24 16.96 -8.98
N LYS A 250 21.06 16.33 -8.92
CA LYS A 250 19.91 16.87 -8.18
C LYS A 250 20.21 17.09 -6.70
N PHE A 251 20.91 16.14 -6.09
CA PHE A 251 21.36 16.22 -4.70
C PHE A 251 22.36 17.36 -4.50
N LEU A 252 23.40 17.44 -5.34
CA LEU A 252 24.43 18.47 -5.26
C LEU A 252 23.87 19.89 -5.55
N SER A 253 22.85 19.99 -6.39
CA SER A 253 22.13 21.23 -6.68
C SER A 253 21.16 21.67 -5.56
N LYS A 254 21.09 20.96 -4.43
CA LYS A 254 20.23 21.27 -3.28
C LYS A 254 18.75 21.46 -3.63
N ILE A 255 18.24 20.69 -4.61
CA ILE A 255 16.85 20.84 -5.07
C ILE A 255 15.90 20.45 -3.92
N PRO A 256 14.93 21.29 -3.54
CA PRO A 256 13.92 20.93 -2.56
C PRO A 256 13.09 19.74 -3.06
N ALA A 257 13.22 18.59 -2.42
CA ALA A 257 12.42 17.41 -2.71
C ALA A 257 11.98 16.74 -1.41
N ASN A 258 10.85 16.02 -1.47
CA ASN A 258 10.42 15.19 -0.37
C ASN A 258 11.23 13.90 -0.36
N TYR A 259 12.15 13.80 0.59
CA TYR A 259 12.99 12.62 0.76
C TYR A 259 12.32 11.59 1.67
N ALA A 260 12.60 10.31 1.45
CA ALA A 260 12.23 9.23 2.34
C ALA A 260 13.43 8.31 2.52
N ALA A 261 13.58 7.71 3.69
CA ALA A 261 14.63 6.75 3.96
C ALA A 261 14.03 5.36 4.21
N ARG A 262 14.65 4.30 3.70
CA ARG A 262 14.30 2.92 4.05
C ARG A 262 15.57 2.10 4.20
N ILE A 263 15.58 1.22 5.19
CA ILE A 263 16.69 0.28 5.36
C ILE A 263 16.28 -1.05 4.73
N VAL A 264 17.14 -1.57 3.86
CA VAL A 264 17.01 -2.89 3.22
C VAL A 264 18.39 -3.54 3.27
N ASP A 265 18.49 -4.77 3.76
CA ASP A 265 19.74 -5.54 3.85
C ASP A 265 20.92 -4.80 4.50
N LYS A 266 20.68 -4.14 5.64
CA LYS A 266 21.66 -3.29 6.36
C LYS A 266 22.17 -2.07 5.58
N LYS A 267 21.52 -1.71 4.48
CA LYS A 267 21.81 -0.51 3.68
C LYS A 267 20.71 0.51 3.90
N LEU A 268 21.08 1.76 4.18
CA LEU A 268 20.12 2.85 4.21
C LEU A 268 19.97 3.41 2.79
N ASN A 269 18.81 3.21 2.20
CA ASN A 269 18.46 3.80 0.91
C ASN A 269 17.69 5.09 1.17
N ILE A 270 18.20 6.20 0.64
CA ILE A 270 17.49 7.46 0.58
C ILE A 270 16.83 7.55 -0.78
N TYR A 271 15.56 7.92 -0.79
CA TYR A 271 14.73 8.08 -1.96
C TYR A 271 14.22 9.50 -2.00
N TYR A 272 13.88 9.96 -3.19
CA TYR A 272 13.15 11.21 -3.34
C TYR A 272 11.84 10.92 -4.07
N LYS A 273 10.78 11.64 -3.70
CA LYS A 273 9.44 11.49 -4.25
C LYS A 273 9.19 12.56 -5.30
N LYS A 274 8.88 12.14 -6.52
CA LYS A 274 8.40 13.02 -7.58
C LYS A 274 6.94 12.70 -7.89
N PRO A 275 6.04 13.69 -7.94
CA PRO A 275 4.71 13.46 -8.49
C PRO A 275 4.84 13.15 -9.96
N VAL A 276 4.22 12.05 -10.39
CA VAL A 276 4.17 11.67 -11.80
C VAL A 276 2.76 11.83 -12.37
N LEU A 277 1.75 11.63 -11.52
CA LEU A 277 0.34 11.83 -11.85
C LEU A 277 -0.36 12.56 -10.70
N SER A 278 -0.94 13.71 -10.98
CA SER A 278 -1.81 14.47 -10.07
C SER A 278 -3.26 14.31 -10.50
N VAL A 279 -4.17 14.22 -9.54
CA VAL A 279 -5.61 14.10 -9.80
C VAL A 279 -6.34 15.20 -9.05
N ILE A 280 -6.92 16.13 -9.78
CA ILE A 280 -7.82 17.12 -9.20
C ILE A 280 -9.20 16.50 -9.13
N ILE A 281 -9.78 16.50 -7.94
CA ILE A 281 -11.04 15.83 -7.64
C ILE A 281 -12.10 16.88 -7.34
N LYS A 282 -13.26 16.80 -7.99
CA LYS A 282 -14.37 17.74 -7.72
C LYS A 282 -15.00 17.52 -6.34
N ASP A 283 -15.02 16.28 -5.86
CA ASP A 283 -15.66 15.85 -4.61
C ASP A 283 -14.69 15.06 -3.69
N ARG A 284 -14.46 15.57 -2.48
CA ARG A 284 -13.46 15.07 -1.53
C ARG A 284 -13.69 13.60 -1.12
N ASP A 285 -14.94 13.15 -1.14
CA ASP A 285 -15.32 11.77 -0.78
C ASP A 285 -14.90 10.73 -1.84
N ALA A 286 -14.49 11.18 -3.03
CA ALA A 286 -13.96 10.33 -4.10
C ALA A 286 -12.43 10.10 -4.00
N SER A 287 -11.75 10.59 -2.97
CA SER A 287 -10.28 10.65 -2.98
C SER A 287 -9.56 9.40 -2.44
N ALA A 288 -8.58 8.94 -3.22
CA ALA A 288 -7.59 7.87 -3.01
C ALA A 288 -7.91 6.43 -3.44
N MET A 289 -9.18 6.02 -3.53
CA MET A 289 -9.53 4.67 -4.02
C MET A 289 -9.95 4.61 -5.48
N VAL A 290 -10.25 5.76 -6.06
CA VAL A 290 -10.81 5.88 -7.40
C VAL A 290 -9.80 5.54 -8.51
N LEU A 291 -8.51 5.73 -8.26
CA LEU A 291 -7.44 5.41 -9.21
C LEU A 291 -7.49 3.95 -9.67
N GLY A 292 -7.60 3.00 -8.74
CA GLY A 292 -7.61 1.57 -9.07
C GLY A 292 -8.84 1.10 -9.86
N LYS A 293 -9.88 1.94 -9.96
CA LYS A 293 -11.15 1.62 -10.63
C LYS A 293 -11.21 2.15 -12.06
N PHE A 294 -10.39 3.16 -12.37
CA PHE A 294 -10.33 3.70 -13.71
C PHE A 294 -9.51 2.76 -14.61
N PRO A 295 -10.09 2.28 -15.72
CA PRO A 295 -9.41 1.40 -16.66
C PRO A 295 -8.04 1.96 -17.06
N PHE A 296 -7.96 3.26 -17.37
CA PHE A 296 -6.72 3.86 -17.83
C PHE A 296 -5.58 3.81 -16.79
N TYR A 297 -5.86 3.82 -15.47
CA TYR A 297 -4.81 3.72 -14.43
C TYR A 297 -4.26 2.30 -14.34
N THR A 298 -5.15 1.31 -14.45
CA THR A 298 -4.75 -0.09 -14.62
C THR A 298 -3.88 -0.24 -15.86
N GLU A 299 -4.24 0.46 -16.94
CA GLU A 299 -3.45 0.47 -18.15
C GLU A 299 -2.11 1.22 -18.02
N LEU A 300 -2.03 2.36 -17.34
CA LEU A 300 -0.76 3.05 -17.03
C LEU A 300 0.25 2.14 -16.33
N SER A 301 -0.24 1.20 -15.51
CA SER A 301 0.60 0.20 -14.84
C SER A 301 0.96 -1.02 -15.71
N LYS A 302 0.21 -1.25 -16.81
CA LYS A 302 0.28 -2.43 -17.70
C LYS A 302 0.73 -2.09 -19.13
N ILE A 303 1.15 -0.86 -19.43
CA ILE A 303 1.78 -0.54 -20.72
C ILE A 303 3.13 -1.26 -20.75
N GLU A 304 3.09 -2.51 -21.17
CA GLU A 304 4.23 -3.32 -21.59
C GLU A 304 4.12 -3.49 -23.11
N ILE A 305 5.06 -2.92 -23.86
CA ILE A 305 5.19 -3.22 -25.30
C ILE A 305 6.32 -4.26 -25.43
N GLY A 306 6.06 -5.47 -24.95
CA GLY A 306 7.00 -6.59 -24.99
C GLY A 306 6.48 -7.81 -24.21
N PRO A 307 6.93 -9.03 -24.53
CA PRO A 307 6.47 -10.22 -23.82
C PRO A 307 6.92 -10.17 -22.36
N GLN A 308 6.02 -10.63 -21.49
CA GLN A 308 6.19 -10.64 -20.03
C GLN A 308 7.46 -11.39 -19.65
N VAL A 309 8.38 -10.70 -18.98
CA VAL A 309 9.39 -11.37 -18.16
C VAL A 309 8.69 -11.69 -16.84
N GLU A 310 8.29 -12.96 -16.69
CA GLU A 310 8.10 -13.59 -15.39
C GLU A 310 9.46 -13.57 -14.69
N ASP A 311 9.53 -12.96 -13.50
CA ASP A 311 10.45 -13.29 -12.39
C ASP A 311 10.50 -12.11 -11.39
N GLU A 312 9.43 -11.96 -10.60
CA GLU A 312 9.61 -11.69 -9.17
C GLU A 312 9.33 -13.03 -8.50
N GLU A 313 10.27 -13.59 -7.72
CA GLU A 313 9.99 -14.75 -6.87
C GLU A 313 8.78 -14.39 -5.99
N LYS A 314 7.60 -14.89 -6.36
CA LYS A 314 6.41 -14.79 -5.52
C LYS A 314 6.73 -15.53 -4.23
N ASP A 315 6.52 -14.86 -3.10
CA ASP A 315 6.46 -15.55 -1.81
C ASP A 315 5.45 -16.70 -1.93
N THR A 316 5.96 -17.93 -1.85
CA THR A 316 5.19 -19.16 -2.07
C THR A 316 4.38 -19.56 -0.83
N ARG A 317 4.57 -18.86 0.30
CA ARG A 317 3.80 -19.07 1.53
C ARG A 317 2.35 -18.62 1.31
N GLU A 318 1.41 -19.53 1.57
CA GLU A 318 0.00 -19.25 1.35
C GLU A 318 -0.54 -18.22 2.35
N ASN A 319 -1.01 -17.09 1.82
CA ASN A 319 -1.87 -16.18 2.56
C ASN A 319 -3.32 -16.63 2.42
N TYR A 320 -4.05 -16.68 3.53
CA TYR A 320 -5.46 -17.06 3.52
C TYR A 320 -6.20 -16.37 4.66
N GLY A 321 -7.37 -15.80 4.34
CA GLY A 321 -8.23 -15.13 5.32
C GLY A 321 -9.70 -15.31 4.95
N HIS A 322 -10.52 -15.59 5.97
CA HIS A 322 -11.95 -15.83 5.80
C HIS A 322 -12.78 -15.00 6.77
N TYR A 323 -13.89 -14.47 6.23
CA TYR A 323 -14.90 -13.79 7.03
C TYR A 323 -15.71 -14.83 7.77
N ILE A 324 -15.74 -14.70 9.09
CA ILE A 324 -16.53 -15.59 9.92
C ILE A 324 -17.93 -14.95 10.04
N PRO A 325 -18.99 -15.64 9.60
CA PRO A 325 -20.34 -15.07 9.65
C PRO A 325 -20.71 -14.70 11.08
N VAL A 326 -21.47 -13.64 11.34
CA VAL A 326 -22.01 -13.36 12.68
C VAL A 326 -23.49 -13.74 12.71
N ASN A 327 -23.92 -14.51 13.72
CA ASN A 327 -25.32 -14.92 13.94
C ASN A 327 -25.88 -16.05 13.06
N ILE A 328 -25.18 -17.19 12.97
CA ILE A 328 -25.73 -18.38 12.30
C ILE A 328 -26.38 -19.34 13.33
N PRO A 329 -27.70 -19.57 13.28
CA PRO A 329 -28.31 -20.74 13.89
C PRO A 329 -28.17 -21.93 12.95
N VAL A 330 -27.45 -22.98 13.36
CA VAL A 330 -27.27 -24.22 12.58
C VAL A 330 -27.93 -25.38 13.34
N GLY A 331 -29.25 -25.52 13.18
CA GLY A 331 -30.02 -26.69 13.59
C GLY A 331 -30.12 -26.98 15.09
N ASP A 332 -30.94 -27.99 15.41
CA ASP A 332 -31.11 -28.51 16.78
C ASP A 332 -29.91 -29.38 17.16
N PHE A 333 -28.89 -28.72 17.71
CA PHE A 333 -27.79 -29.37 18.41
C PHE A 333 -27.60 -28.71 19.76
N GLU A 334 -27.14 -29.48 20.74
CA GLU A 334 -26.90 -29.02 22.11
C GLU A 334 -25.81 -27.90 22.13
N ASN A 335 -26.31 -26.66 22.06
CA ASN A 335 -25.82 -25.39 22.63
C ASN A 335 -24.35 -24.93 22.41
N VAL A 336 -23.92 -24.60 21.18
CA VAL A 336 -22.97 -23.46 20.95
C VAL A 336 -23.09 -22.88 19.51
N PRO A 337 -23.12 -21.54 19.31
CA PRO A 337 -23.19 -20.89 18.00
C PRO A 337 -21.88 -20.95 17.18
N VAL A 338 -22.03 -21.22 15.88
CA VAL A 338 -20.99 -21.63 14.91
C VAL A 338 -19.83 -20.64 14.62
N PRO A 339 -20.00 -19.32 14.61
CA PRO A 339 -18.90 -18.36 14.43
C PRO A 339 -17.90 -18.28 15.58
N TYR A 340 -18.43 -18.49 16.78
CA TYR A 340 -17.70 -18.39 18.04
C TYR A 340 -16.80 -19.61 18.21
N LYS A 341 -17.29 -20.82 17.89
CA LYS A 341 -16.55 -22.08 18.00
C LYS A 341 -15.21 -22.08 17.27
N VAL A 342 -15.11 -21.46 16.11
CA VAL A 342 -13.85 -21.41 15.33
C VAL A 342 -12.80 -20.57 16.05
N PHE A 343 -13.15 -19.34 16.44
CA PHE A 343 -12.25 -18.49 17.21
C PHE A 343 -11.92 -19.10 18.57
N GLU A 344 -12.93 -19.63 19.27
CA GLU A 344 -12.78 -20.32 20.56
C GLU A 344 -11.81 -21.50 20.45
N HIS A 345 -11.89 -22.30 19.39
CA HIS A 345 -10.97 -23.41 19.14
C HIS A 345 -9.51 -22.92 19.08
N PHE A 346 -9.22 -21.91 18.24
CA PHE A 346 -7.87 -21.39 18.10
C PHE A 346 -7.39 -20.65 19.36
N ILE A 347 -8.26 -19.90 20.04
CA ILE A 347 -7.96 -19.27 21.34
C ILE A 347 -7.59 -20.34 22.38
N ASN A 348 -8.37 -21.42 22.46
CA ASN A 348 -8.13 -22.48 23.42
C ASN A 348 -6.87 -23.29 23.12
N LYS A 349 -6.44 -23.36 21.85
CA LYS A 349 -5.18 -24.01 21.46
C LYS A 349 -3.96 -23.10 21.53
N ALA A 350 -4.15 -21.79 21.41
CA ALA A 350 -3.06 -20.83 21.29
C ALA A 350 -2.03 -20.92 22.43
N SER A 351 -0.76 -21.00 22.05
CA SER A 351 0.40 -20.98 22.95
C SER A 351 0.68 -19.59 23.53
N ASN A 352 0.34 -18.56 22.78
CA ASN A 352 0.40 -17.16 23.19
C ASN A 352 -0.73 -16.41 22.50
N ILE A 353 -1.31 -15.45 23.22
CA ILE A 353 -2.38 -14.60 22.68
C ILE A 353 -2.01 -13.16 22.96
N VAL A 354 -2.08 -12.33 21.93
CA VAL A 354 -1.92 -10.89 22.03
C VAL A 354 -3.21 -10.22 21.59
N LEU A 355 -3.74 -9.35 22.45
CA LEU A 355 -4.84 -8.45 22.08
C LEU A 355 -4.28 -7.04 21.85
N ARG A 356 -4.79 -6.36 20.84
CA ARG A 356 -4.42 -4.97 20.51
C ARG A 356 -5.65 -4.10 20.32
N THR A 357 -5.45 -2.80 20.49
CA THR A 357 -6.46 -1.80 20.08
C THR A 357 -6.63 -1.81 18.56
N CYS A 358 -7.78 -1.35 18.08
CA CYS A 358 -8.08 -1.30 16.66
C CYS A 358 -7.45 -0.06 16.02
N PRO A 359 -6.39 -0.20 15.20
CA PRO A 359 -5.70 0.96 14.63
C PRO A 359 -6.60 1.77 13.70
N CYS A 360 -7.56 1.11 13.04
CA CYS A 360 -8.54 1.79 12.20
C CYS A 360 -9.48 2.67 13.01
N ARG A 361 -10.04 2.16 14.12
CA ARG A 361 -10.95 2.95 14.96
C ARG A 361 -10.25 4.09 15.67
N GLU A 362 -9.02 3.85 16.11
CA GLU A 362 -8.17 4.87 16.70
C GLU A 362 -7.88 5.99 15.69
N ARG A 363 -7.39 5.63 14.49
CA ARG A 363 -7.09 6.60 13.43
C ARG A 363 -8.27 7.46 13.02
N TYR A 364 -9.48 6.88 12.99
CA TYR A 364 -10.70 7.58 12.58
C TYR A 364 -11.52 8.08 13.78
N GLU A 365 -10.99 8.04 15.00
CA GLU A 365 -11.65 8.46 16.24
C GLU A 365 -13.09 7.92 16.38
N CYS A 366 -13.25 6.63 16.14
CA CYS A 366 -14.54 5.96 16.05
C CYS A 366 -15.46 6.29 17.25
N LYS A 367 -16.69 6.69 16.95
CA LYS A 367 -17.72 6.98 17.96
C LYS A 367 -18.70 5.82 18.16
N ASP A 368 -18.75 4.89 17.20
CA ASP A 368 -19.75 3.83 17.15
C ASP A 368 -19.29 2.54 17.85
N HIS A 369 -17.98 2.34 17.96
CA HIS A 369 -17.37 1.11 18.48
C HIS A 369 -16.12 1.40 19.29
N SER A 370 -15.88 0.61 20.34
CA SER A 370 -14.69 0.76 21.17
C SER A 370 -13.39 0.46 20.40
N ILE A 371 -12.37 1.28 20.63
CA ILE A 371 -11.00 1.03 20.13
C ILE A 371 -10.38 -0.21 20.78
N GLU A 372 -10.82 -0.59 21.98
CA GLU A 372 -10.30 -1.75 22.71
C GLU A 372 -10.68 -3.07 22.04
N LEU A 373 -11.75 -3.12 21.24
CA LEU A 373 -12.19 -4.31 20.50
C LEU A 373 -11.41 -4.49 19.19
N GLY A 374 -10.08 -4.43 19.28
CA GLY A 374 -9.16 -4.55 18.15
C GLY A 374 -8.67 -5.97 17.90
N CYS A 375 -7.49 -6.09 17.28
CA CYS A 375 -7.02 -7.35 16.73
C CYS A 375 -6.64 -8.37 17.83
N ILE A 376 -6.78 -9.65 17.49
CA ILE A 376 -6.29 -10.78 18.27
C ILE A 376 -5.24 -11.52 17.45
N PHE A 377 -4.10 -11.84 18.06
CA PHE A 377 -3.03 -12.60 17.43
C PHE A 377 -2.73 -13.83 18.27
N MET A 378 -2.54 -14.97 17.62
CA MET A 378 -2.38 -16.27 18.27
C MET A 378 -1.18 -17.04 17.72
N GLY A 379 -0.50 -17.78 18.59
CA GLY A 379 0.61 -18.68 18.24
C GLY A 379 1.98 -18.15 18.67
N ASP A 380 3.01 -18.99 18.58
CA ASP A 380 4.34 -18.72 19.16
C ASP A 380 5.03 -17.49 18.56
N ASP A 381 4.84 -17.23 17.26
CA ASP A 381 5.48 -16.09 16.59
C ASP A 381 5.06 -14.77 17.24
N THR A 382 3.84 -14.72 17.79
CA THR A 382 3.28 -13.53 18.46
C THR A 382 4.05 -13.13 19.73
N LYS A 383 4.84 -14.03 20.32
CA LYS A 383 5.70 -13.73 21.50
C LYS A 383 6.74 -12.65 21.19
N ASN A 384 7.12 -12.52 19.93
CA ASN A 384 8.10 -11.54 19.46
C ASN A 384 7.46 -10.21 19.03
N MET A 385 6.13 -10.06 19.16
CA MET A 385 5.45 -8.81 18.81
C MET A 385 5.86 -7.69 19.76
N VAL A 386 6.22 -6.54 19.17
CA VAL A 386 6.41 -5.31 19.94
C VAL A 386 5.03 -4.78 20.37
N LEU A 387 4.86 -4.58 21.68
CA LEU A 387 3.64 -4.06 22.29
C LEU A 387 3.88 -2.64 22.81
N PRO A 388 3.48 -1.58 22.07
CA PRO A 388 3.50 -0.22 22.58
C PRO A 388 2.56 -0.07 23.78
N GLU A 389 2.97 0.72 24.77
CA GLU A 389 2.18 1.00 25.97
C GLU A 389 0.79 1.53 25.59
N GLY A 390 -0.27 0.89 26.09
CA GLY A 390 -1.66 1.25 25.81
C GLY A 390 -2.24 0.76 24.48
N HIS A 391 -1.46 0.10 23.60
CA HIS A 391 -1.97 -0.40 22.29
C HIS A 391 -1.92 -1.93 22.15
N GLY A 392 -1.73 -2.65 23.25
CA GLY A 392 -1.86 -4.09 23.31
C GLY A 392 -1.27 -4.73 24.55
N TYR A 393 -1.65 -5.98 24.80
CA TYR A 393 -1.18 -6.77 25.92
C TYR A 393 -1.24 -8.27 25.60
N VAL A 394 -0.41 -9.04 26.29
CA VAL A 394 -0.50 -10.52 26.27
C VAL A 394 -1.72 -10.92 27.10
N ALA A 395 -2.68 -11.56 26.46
CA ALA A 395 -3.96 -11.92 27.04
C ALA A 395 -3.97 -13.38 27.50
N THR A 396 -4.73 -13.63 28.57
CA THR A 396 -5.17 -14.98 28.93
C THR A 396 -6.24 -15.46 27.94
N LYS A 397 -6.48 -16.77 27.91
CA LYS A 397 -7.54 -17.37 27.09
C LYS A 397 -8.90 -16.81 27.47
N GLU A 398 -9.15 -16.63 28.76
CA GLU A 398 -10.38 -16.06 29.30
C GLU A 398 -10.60 -14.63 28.80
N GLN A 399 -9.56 -13.78 28.82
CA GLN A 399 -9.63 -12.42 28.31
C GLN A 399 -9.88 -12.38 26.79
N ALA A 400 -9.27 -13.30 26.03
CA ALA A 400 -9.47 -13.41 24.60
C ALA A 400 -10.91 -13.85 24.24
N LEU A 401 -11.47 -14.80 24.98
CA LEU A 401 -12.87 -15.22 24.85
C LEU A 401 -13.83 -14.08 25.22
N GLU A 402 -13.53 -13.33 26.28
CA GLU A 402 -14.33 -12.14 26.65
C GLU A 402 -14.30 -11.07 25.56
N HIS A 403 -13.13 -10.81 24.97
CA HIS A 403 -12.95 -9.87 23.87
C HIS A 403 -13.77 -10.27 22.64
N LEU A 404 -13.70 -11.54 22.24
CA LEU A 404 -14.51 -12.11 21.17
C LEU A 404 -16.01 -11.91 21.43
N ASN A 405 -16.46 -12.23 22.65
CA ASN A 405 -17.87 -12.08 23.04
C ASN A 405 -18.36 -10.63 22.92
N LYS A 406 -17.58 -9.67 23.41
CA LYS A 406 -17.92 -8.23 23.30
C LYS A 406 -17.95 -7.77 21.85
N ALA A 407 -16.97 -8.18 21.05
CA ALA A 407 -16.91 -7.81 19.63
C ALA A 407 -18.12 -8.32 18.84
N MET A 408 -18.52 -9.58 19.10
CA MET A 408 -19.71 -10.18 18.48
C MET A 408 -21.00 -9.49 18.94
N ALA A 409 -21.11 -9.14 20.22
CA ALA A 409 -22.26 -8.41 20.76
C ALA A 409 -22.44 -7.03 20.10
N GLU A 410 -21.35 -6.31 19.88
CA GLU A 410 -21.32 -5.03 19.14
C GLU A 410 -21.59 -5.18 17.63
N GLY A 411 -21.72 -6.41 17.12
CA GLY A 411 -22.00 -6.67 15.70
C GLY A 411 -20.79 -6.45 14.79
N LEU A 412 -19.58 -6.46 15.33
CA LEU A 412 -18.35 -6.42 14.55
C LEU A 412 -18.21 -7.68 13.70
N VAL A 413 -17.59 -7.55 12.52
CA VAL A 413 -17.37 -8.69 11.61
C VAL A 413 -16.04 -9.34 11.95
N PRO A 414 -16.03 -10.56 12.50
CA PRO A 414 -14.82 -11.29 12.77
C PRO A 414 -14.22 -11.80 11.47
N LEU A 415 -12.91 -11.66 11.35
CA LEU A 415 -12.11 -12.24 10.29
C LEU A 415 -10.97 -13.00 10.95
N LEU A 416 -10.71 -14.21 10.46
CA LEU A 416 -9.60 -15.03 10.89
C LEU A 416 -8.75 -15.41 9.68
N GLY A 417 -7.43 -15.33 9.81
CA GLY A 417 -6.53 -15.68 8.71
C GLY A 417 -5.06 -15.60 9.09
N ARG A 418 -4.21 -16.17 8.24
CA ARG A 418 -2.77 -16.01 8.31
C ARG A 418 -2.33 -15.15 7.14
N ASN A 419 -1.58 -14.11 7.46
CA ASN A 419 -1.07 -13.17 6.47
C ASN A 419 0.38 -12.83 6.80
N VAL A 420 1.28 -13.34 5.96
CA VAL A 420 2.74 -13.16 6.06
C VAL A 420 3.09 -11.66 6.05
N ALA A 421 2.44 -10.87 5.19
CA ALA A 421 2.71 -9.45 5.07
C ALA A 421 2.24 -8.66 6.32
N GLU A 422 1.18 -9.12 6.99
CA GLU A 422 0.73 -8.55 8.25
C GLU A 422 1.71 -8.86 9.39
N ALA A 423 2.18 -10.11 9.47
CA ALA A 423 3.17 -10.52 10.47
C ALA A 423 4.50 -9.77 10.30
N GLU A 424 5.14 -9.91 9.14
CA GLU A 424 6.51 -9.42 8.90
C GLU A 424 6.55 -7.91 8.68
N GLY A 425 5.62 -7.38 7.87
CA GLY A 425 5.59 -5.97 7.50
C GLY A 425 4.78 -5.09 8.46
N GLY A 426 3.70 -5.63 9.05
CA GLY A 426 2.81 -4.90 9.94
C GLY A 426 3.23 -4.97 11.41
N HIS A 427 3.79 -6.10 11.83
CA HIS A 427 4.15 -6.35 13.23
C HIS A 427 5.63 -6.61 13.47
N GLY A 428 6.44 -6.69 12.41
CA GLY A 428 7.89 -6.93 12.52
C GLY A 428 8.21 -8.33 13.05
N VAL A 429 7.30 -9.28 12.87
CA VAL A 429 7.41 -10.66 13.34
C VAL A 429 7.61 -11.58 12.14
N GLU A 430 8.66 -12.40 12.20
CA GLU A 430 8.88 -13.47 11.22
C GLU A 430 7.73 -14.48 11.26
N ASP A 431 7.10 -14.76 10.12
CA ASP A 431 6.03 -15.74 10.03
C ASP A 431 6.62 -17.13 9.74
N THR A 432 6.71 -17.96 10.78
CA THR A 432 7.23 -19.33 10.71
C THR A 432 6.13 -20.37 10.49
N GLY A 433 4.89 -19.92 10.23
CA GLY A 433 3.71 -20.78 10.24
C GLY A 433 3.04 -20.87 11.61
N LYS A 434 3.45 -20.03 12.57
CA LYS A 434 2.89 -19.98 13.93
C LYS A 434 2.30 -18.61 14.28
N PHE A 435 1.86 -17.89 13.25
CA PHE A 435 1.20 -16.61 13.36
C PHE A 435 -0.21 -16.70 12.79
N LEU A 436 -1.23 -16.57 13.64
CA LEU A 436 -2.63 -16.49 13.25
C LEU A 436 -3.18 -15.13 13.67
N SER A 437 -3.74 -14.37 12.73
CA SER A 437 -4.37 -13.08 12.99
C SER A 437 -5.89 -13.17 12.96
N GLY A 438 -6.50 -12.38 13.82
CA GLY A 438 -7.93 -12.16 13.89
C GLY A 438 -8.25 -10.68 14.02
N CYS A 439 -9.24 -10.22 13.28
CA CYS A 439 -9.73 -8.85 13.32
C CYS A 439 -11.24 -8.81 13.57
N PHE A 440 -11.74 -7.75 14.21
CA PHE A 440 -13.17 -7.51 14.41
C PHE A 440 -13.56 -6.24 13.68
N CYS A 441 -13.78 -6.33 12.38
CA CYS A 441 -13.97 -5.20 11.49
C CYS A 441 -15.31 -4.50 11.73
N CYS A 442 -15.27 -3.17 11.82
CA CYS A 442 -16.46 -2.32 11.74
C CYS A 442 -16.62 -1.78 10.31
N ASP A 443 -17.83 -1.38 9.95
CA ASP A 443 -18.18 -0.79 8.67
C ASP A 443 -17.97 0.73 8.60
N CYS A 444 -17.86 1.38 9.75
CA CYS A 444 -17.55 2.79 9.86
C CYS A 444 -16.07 3.09 9.56
N CYS A 445 -15.13 2.34 10.15
CA CYS A 445 -13.71 2.72 10.17
C CYS A 445 -12.76 1.71 9.49
N CYS A 446 -13.17 0.45 9.29
CA CYS A 446 -12.23 -0.56 8.77
C CYS A 446 -11.79 -0.21 7.35
N ILE A 447 -10.47 -0.07 7.16
CA ILE A 447 -9.89 0.23 5.87
C ILE A 447 -10.27 -0.83 4.83
N THR A 448 -10.21 -2.13 5.16
CA THR A 448 -10.59 -3.17 4.19
C THR A 448 -12.05 -3.09 3.78
N VAL A 449 -12.96 -2.90 4.73
CA VAL A 449 -14.40 -2.82 4.44
C VAL A 449 -14.68 -1.62 3.55
N LYS A 450 -14.10 -0.46 3.86
CA LYS A 450 -14.14 0.71 2.98
C LYS A 450 -13.55 0.38 1.60
N TYR A 451 -12.42 -0.32 1.57
CA TYR A 451 -11.79 -0.70 0.31
C TYR A 451 -12.70 -1.52 -0.61
N ALA A 452 -13.39 -2.49 -0.05
CA ALA A 452 -14.35 -3.31 -0.76
C ALA A 452 -15.63 -2.54 -1.16
N GLN A 453 -16.15 -1.66 -0.29
CA GLN A 453 -17.30 -0.78 -0.63
C GLN A 453 -16.99 0.12 -1.84
N TYR A 454 -15.75 0.59 -1.92
CA TYR A 454 -15.26 1.37 -3.05
C TYR A 454 -14.75 0.48 -4.18
N GLY A 455 -15.23 -0.75 -4.35
CA GLY A 455 -15.08 -1.57 -5.56
C GLY A 455 -13.67 -2.06 -5.87
N ALA A 456 -12.73 -1.97 -4.93
CA ALA A 456 -11.55 -2.84 -4.97
C ALA A 456 -12.04 -4.26 -4.63
N GLY A 457 -11.61 -5.27 -5.40
CA GLY A 457 -12.01 -6.66 -5.11
C GLY A 457 -11.68 -7.02 -3.66
N VAL A 458 -12.57 -7.74 -2.98
CA VAL A 458 -12.44 -8.07 -1.54
C VAL A 458 -11.09 -8.74 -1.22
N GLY A 459 -10.49 -9.46 -2.17
CA GLY A 459 -9.17 -10.10 -2.04
C GLY A 459 -7.97 -9.16 -2.04
N THR A 460 -8.10 -7.92 -2.52
CA THR A 460 -6.97 -6.98 -2.63
C THR A 460 -6.59 -6.30 -1.31
N GLY A 461 -7.48 -6.29 -0.31
CA GLY A 461 -7.22 -5.66 0.98
C GLY A 461 -6.69 -6.60 2.08
N MET A 462 -6.81 -7.92 1.92
CA MET A 462 -6.56 -8.90 3.01
C MET A 462 -5.92 -10.22 2.54
N GLY A 463 -5.06 -10.17 1.53
CA GLY A 463 -4.07 -11.23 1.30
C GLY A 463 -4.61 -12.51 0.64
N GLY A 464 -5.28 -12.42 -0.52
CA GLY A 464 -5.27 -13.53 -1.48
C GLY A 464 -6.59 -13.84 -2.18
N ASP A 465 -6.51 -14.80 -3.11
CA ASP A 465 -7.58 -15.22 -4.03
C ASP A 465 -8.72 -16.01 -3.37
N ASN A 466 -8.66 -16.23 -2.05
CA ASN A 466 -9.55 -17.12 -1.29
C ASN A 466 -10.50 -16.39 -0.31
N THR A 467 -10.64 -15.07 -0.40
CA THR A 467 -11.57 -14.30 0.45
C THR A 467 -13.03 -14.50 0.00
N GLY A 468 -13.91 -15.04 0.85
CA GLY A 468 -15.32 -15.24 0.53
C GLY A 468 -16.12 -15.98 1.61
N THR A 469 -17.41 -16.19 1.36
CA THR A 469 -18.27 -17.04 2.22
C THR A 469 -17.65 -18.42 2.36
N LEU A 470 -17.73 -19.03 3.55
CA LEU A 470 -17.27 -20.40 3.78
C LEU A 470 -17.86 -21.35 2.73
N LYS A 471 -17.01 -22.15 2.09
CA LYS A 471 -17.42 -23.08 1.03
C LYS A 471 -18.45 -24.07 1.57
N GLY A 472 -19.61 -24.18 0.92
CA GLY A 472 -20.74 -24.99 1.41
C GLY A 472 -21.80 -24.19 2.18
N MET A 473 -21.58 -22.88 2.37
CA MET A 473 -22.57 -21.94 2.88
C MET A 473 -22.98 -20.95 1.80
N THR A 474 -24.28 -20.69 1.68
CA THR A 474 -24.79 -19.62 0.83
C THR A 474 -25.88 -18.84 1.56
N ILE A 475 -26.08 -17.59 1.17
CA ILE A 475 -27.09 -16.75 1.79
C ILE A 475 -28.35 -16.75 0.93
N THR A 476 -29.51 -16.99 1.54
CA THR A 476 -30.79 -17.08 0.86
C THR A 476 -31.78 -16.08 1.44
N VAL A 477 -32.80 -15.75 0.66
CA VAL A 477 -33.87 -14.85 1.06
C VAL A 477 -35.21 -15.55 0.81
N ASP A 478 -36.02 -15.68 1.84
CA ASP A 478 -37.42 -16.10 1.77
C ASP A 478 -38.24 -14.93 1.19
N GLU A 479 -38.65 -15.08 -0.07
CA GLU A 479 -39.37 -14.04 -0.79
C GLU A 479 -40.77 -13.78 -0.21
N ASP A 480 -41.41 -14.76 0.43
CA ASP A 480 -42.74 -14.60 1.01
C ASP A 480 -42.70 -13.75 2.27
N LYS A 481 -41.66 -13.92 3.09
CA LYS A 481 -41.43 -13.12 4.29
C LYS A 481 -40.82 -11.74 4.00
N CYS A 482 -40.04 -11.62 2.93
CA CYS A 482 -39.36 -10.37 2.63
C CYS A 482 -40.36 -9.29 2.18
N ASN A 483 -40.53 -8.24 2.97
CA ASN A 483 -41.41 -7.11 2.65
C ASN A 483 -40.67 -5.94 1.98
N GLY A 484 -39.40 -6.11 1.60
CA GLY A 484 -38.63 -5.07 0.93
C GLY A 484 -38.24 -3.88 1.82
N CYS A 485 -38.26 -3.98 3.16
CA CYS A 485 -37.96 -2.85 4.06
C CYS A 485 -36.51 -2.33 4.07
N GLU A 486 -35.64 -2.83 3.19
CA GLU A 486 -34.26 -2.37 2.94
C GLU A 486 -33.26 -2.39 4.11
N LYS A 487 -33.64 -2.68 5.34
CA LYS A 487 -32.73 -2.74 6.51
C LYS A 487 -31.49 -3.61 6.29
N CYS A 488 -31.65 -4.72 5.56
CA CYS A 488 -30.55 -5.63 5.23
C CYS A 488 -29.58 -5.09 4.17
N ILE A 489 -30.03 -4.15 3.33
CA ILE A 489 -29.21 -3.42 2.37
C ILE A 489 -28.34 -2.42 3.13
N GLU A 490 -28.95 -1.62 4.00
CA GLU A 490 -28.25 -0.65 4.86
C GLU A 490 -27.20 -1.33 5.75
N ALA A 491 -27.55 -2.50 6.31
CA ALA A 491 -26.64 -3.24 7.18
C ALA A 491 -25.54 -4.01 6.46
N CYS A 492 -25.55 -4.06 5.12
CA CYS A 492 -24.52 -4.77 4.35
C CYS A 492 -23.28 -3.88 4.26
N PRO A 493 -22.19 -4.20 4.97
CA PRO A 493 -21.05 -3.30 5.02
C PRO A 493 -20.21 -3.35 3.75
N PHE A 494 -20.61 -4.14 2.74
CA PHE A 494 -19.94 -4.24 1.45
C PHE A 494 -20.82 -3.73 0.30
N ASN A 495 -22.01 -3.20 0.58
CA ASN A 495 -22.97 -2.73 -0.43
C ASN A 495 -23.31 -3.77 -1.51
N LEU A 496 -23.35 -5.05 -1.11
CA LEU A 496 -23.58 -6.20 -2.02
C LEU A 496 -25.05 -6.60 -2.12
N ARG A 497 -25.91 -6.09 -1.23
CA ARG A 497 -27.36 -6.32 -1.25
C ARG A 497 -28.06 -5.20 -2.00
N VAL A 498 -29.09 -5.57 -2.76
CA VAL A 498 -29.96 -4.64 -3.50
C VAL A 498 -31.41 -5.09 -3.38
N LEU A 499 -32.36 -4.22 -3.73
CA LEU A 499 -33.71 -4.67 -4.04
C LEU A 499 -33.76 -5.16 -5.48
N LYS A 500 -34.39 -6.32 -5.67
CA LYS A 500 -34.79 -6.84 -6.96
C LYS A 500 -36.25 -7.26 -6.84
N ASP A 501 -37.12 -6.72 -7.70
CA ASP A 501 -38.56 -7.01 -7.70
C ASP A 501 -39.23 -6.78 -6.32
N GLY A 502 -38.78 -5.75 -5.60
CA GLY A 502 -39.27 -5.41 -4.26
C GLY A 502 -38.80 -6.35 -3.14
N LYS A 503 -37.89 -7.29 -3.43
CA LYS A 503 -37.31 -8.23 -2.47
C LYS A 503 -35.82 -8.02 -2.34
N SER A 504 -35.26 -8.32 -1.16
CA SER A 504 -33.81 -8.28 -0.96
C SER A 504 -33.13 -9.35 -1.80
N PHE A 505 -32.10 -8.96 -2.55
CA PHE A 505 -31.29 -9.83 -3.38
C PHE A 505 -29.79 -9.59 -3.10
N VAL A 506 -28.98 -10.64 -3.23
CA VAL A 506 -27.51 -10.57 -3.22
C VAL A 506 -26.97 -11.66 -4.13
N ASP A 507 -25.93 -11.34 -4.90
CA ASP A 507 -25.17 -12.37 -5.61
C ASP A 507 -24.34 -13.17 -4.60
N SER A 508 -24.68 -14.45 -4.44
CA SER A 508 -24.00 -15.36 -3.52
C SER A 508 -22.51 -15.52 -3.82
N LYS A 509 -22.07 -15.27 -5.05
CA LYS A 509 -20.65 -15.32 -5.44
C LYS A 509 -19.85 -14.12 -4.96
N LEU A 510 -20.51 -12.97 -4.80
CA LEU A 510 -19.88 -11.76 -4.29
C LEU A 510 -20.04 -11.63 -2.76
N CYS A 511 -21.11 -12.23 -2.22
CA CYS A 511 -21.35 -12.26 -0.79
C CYS A 511 -20.18 -12.90 -0.05
N ILE A 512 -19.66 -12.17 0.92
CA ILE A 512 -18.58 -12.66 1.80
C ILE A 512 -19.12 -13.42 3.03
N GLY A 513 -20.45 -13.50 3.17
CA GLY A 513 -21.07 -14.34 4.19
C GLY A 513 -20.98 -13.80 5.61
N CYS A 514 -20.73 -12.50 5.84
CA CYS A 514 -20.59 -11.97 7.21
C CYS A 514 -21.84 -12.07 8.09
N GLY A 515 -23.02 -12.38 7.55
CA GLY A 515 -24.22 -12.66 8.37
C GLY A 515 -24.95 -11.45 8.98
N ARG A 516 -24.41 -10.23 8.90
CA ARG A 516 -25.05 -9.02 9.48
C ARG A 516 -26.51 -8.81 9.06
N CYS A 517 -26.80 -9.03 7.78
CA CYS A 517 -28.14 -8.89 7.21
C CYS A 517 -29.20 -9.81 7.86
N LEU A 518 -28.82 -10.95 8.44
CA LEU A 518 -29.75 -11.84 9.14
C LEU A 518 -30.25 -11.14 10.42
N LYS A 519 -29.32 -10.61 11.22
CA LYS A 519 -29.61 -9.96 12.51
C LYS A 519 -30.54 -8.76 12.39
N VAL A 520 -30.40 -7.97 11.32
CA VAL A 520 -31.21 -6.75 11.15
C VAL A 520 -32.54 -7.00 10.45
N CYS A 521 -32.78 -8.20 9.92
CA CYS A 521 -34.00 -8.50 9.17
C CYS A 521 -35.17 -8.70 10.14
N PRO A 522 -36.14 -7.76 10.22
CA PRO A 522 -37.24 -7.87 11.18
C PRO A 522 -38.28 -8.92 10.76
N GLN A 523 -38.17 -9.47 9.55
CA GLN A 523 -39.07 -10.50 9.02
C GLN A 523 -38.45 -11.89 9.10
N GLU A 524 -37.21 -12.00 9.59
CA GLU A 524 -36.45 -13.25 9.59
C GLU A 524 -36.45 -13.93 8.20
N ALA A 525 -36.44 -13.10 7.16
CA ALA A 525 -36.53 -13.52 5.77
C ALA A 525 -35.17 -13.89 5.16
N ILE A 526 -34.08 -13.77 5.91
CA ILE A 526 -32.72 -14.03 5.42
C ILE A 526 -32.13 -15.14 6.27
N SER A 527 -31.56 -16.16 5.63
CA SER A 527 -30.90 -17.28 6.30
C SER A 527 -29.66 -17.72 5.54
N PHE A 528 -28.85 -18.58 6.16
CA PHE A 528 -27.83 -19.34 5.45
C PHE A 528 -28.39 -20.70 5.07
N ASP A 529 -28.22 -21.08 3.80
CA ASP A 529 -28.32 -22.46 3.37
C ASP A 529 -26.95 -23.12 3.59
N VAL A 530 -26.92 -24.09 4.49
CA VAL A 530 -25.72 -24.87 4.86
C VAL A 530 -25.89 -26.24 4.23
N GLN A 531 -25.16 -26.50 3.16
CA GLN A 531 -25.25 -27.76 2.41
C GLN A 531 -24.47 -28.89 3.07
N ASP A 532 -23.54 -28.54 3.97
CA ASP A 532 -22.64 -29.45 4.65
C ASP A 532 -22.61 -29.13 6.15
N ALA A 533 -23.16 -30.01 6.98
CA ALA A 533 -23.22 -29.84 8.43
C ALA A 533 -21.82 -29.79 9.08
N GLU A 534 -20.79 -30.32 8.41
CA GLU A 534 -19.40 -30.37 8.88
C GLU A 534 -18.54 -29.21 8.36
N VAL A 535 -19.15 -28.18 7.75
CA VAL A 535 -18.42 -27.07 7.10
C VAL A 535 -17.42 -26.40 8.05
N ILE A 536 -17.75 -26.35 9.35
CA ILE A 536 -16.92 -25.73 10.38
C ILE A 536 -15.74 -26.61 10.76
N ASP A 537 -15.95 -27.90 10.96
CA ASP A 537 -14.88 -28.84 11.29
C ASP A 537 -13.88 -28.94 10.12
N LYS A 538 -14.39 -28.93 8.88
CA LYS A 538 -13.55 -28.87 7.68
C LYS A 538 -12.77 -27.56 7.59
N PHE A 539 -13.38 -26.44 7.98
CA PHE A 539 -12.69 -25.15 8.03
C PHE A 539 -11.57 -25.15 9.08
N ILE A 540 -11.85 -25.62 10.30
CA ILE A 540 -10.87 -25.75 11.38
C ILE A 540 -9.72 -26.64 10.93
N ALA A 541 -10.00 -27.85 10.42
CA ALA A 541 -8.98 -28.77 9.95
C ALA A 541 -8.11 -28.16 8.84
N LYS A 542 -8.71 -27.39 7.92
CA LYS A 542 -7.96 -26.66 6.89
C LYS A 542 -7.06 -25.60 7.51
N MET A 543 -7.58 -24.76 8.42
CA MET A 543 -6.79 -23.73 9.10
C MET A 543 -5.61 -24.36 9.87
N GLU A 544 -5.84 -25.47 10.60
CA GLU A 544 -4.79 -26.19 11.33
C GLU A 544 -3.72 -26.80 10.42
N SER A 545 -4.05 -27.15 9.18
CA SER A 545 -3.04 -27.61 8.21
C SER A 545 -2.11 -26.50 7.72
N LEU A 546 -2.49 -25.23 7.94
CA LEU A 546 -1.82 -24.05 7.39
C LEU A 546 -1.15 -23.17 8.47
N VAL A 547 -1.57 -23.30 9.73
CA VAL A 547 -0.99 -22.59 10.88
C VAL A 547 -0.99 -23.49 12.12
N ASP A 548 0.14 -23.49 12.84
CA ASP A 548 0.28 -24.15 14.14
C ASP A 548 0.25 -23.09 15.25
N VAL A 549 -0.84 -23.03 16.01
CA VAL A 549 -0.95 -22.14 17.17
C VAL A 549 -0.68 -22.86 18.49
N GLU A 550 -0.43 -24.17 18.49
CA GLU A 550 -0.43 -24.98 19.72
C GLU A 550 0.76 -24.70 20.64
N ASP A 551 0.50 -24.78 21.95
CA ASP A 551 1.55 -24.84 22.97
C ASP A 551 2.19 -26.24 23.00
N ASN A 552 3.19 -26.45 22.16
CA ASN A 552 3.92 -27.72 22.11
C ASN A 552 4.94 -27.88 23.25
N SER A 553 5.03 -26.95 24.20
CA SER A 553 5.98 -27.01 25.33
C SER A 553 5.69 -28.12 26.37
N MET A 554 4.56 -28.84 26.23
CA MET A 554 4.19 -29.97 27.10
C MET A 554 4.18 -31.35 26.41
N LYS A 555 4.63 -31.47 25.15
CA LYS A 555 4.74 -32.76 24.43
C LYS A 555 6.15 -33.39 24.46
N ALA A 556 7.07 -32.87 25.28
CA ALA A 556 8.44 -33.38 25.43
C ALA A 556 8.60 -34.31 26.64
#